data_AF-A0A9N9EAA8-F1
#
_entry.id   AF-A0A9N9EAA8-F1
#
_cell.length_a   1.000
_cell.length_b   1.000
_cell.length_c   1.000
_cell.angle_alpha   90.00
_cell.angle_beta   90.00
_cell.angle_gamma   90.00
#
_symmetry.space_group_name_H-M   'P 1'
#
loop_
_entity.id
_entity.type
_entity.pdbx_description
1 polymer ?
#
loop_
_entity_poly.entity_id
_entity_poly.type
_entity_poly.pdbx_seq_one_letter_code
_entity_poly.pdbx_strand_id
1 'polypeptide(L)'
;MDELTDDAINNLFPLKLGWALKNNQILDRRDVGKRMSSQIREYLEEFFLAGNANKTDRISATQMVKELDKLAIEDKIESNDISGIPTVEKWITRYTQALRHEVAAEKQNIVGNNNEERSDNLVDNPDQSGNSDQNIQESRSSSNIEKR
;
A
#
# COMPACT_ATOMS: atom_id res chain seq x y z
N MET A 1 -28.40 -3.28 54.64
CA MET A 1 -27.67 -2.98 53.39
C MET A 1 -26.42 -3.82 53.49
N ASP A 2 -26.49 -5.04 52.95
CA ASP A 2 -25.40 -6.00 53.05
C ASP A 2 -24.26 -5.51 52.15
N GLU A 3 -23.17 -5.15 52.78
CA GLU A 3 -21.92 -4.77 52.15
C GLU A 3 -21.36 -6.03 51.47
N LEU A 4 -21.56 -6.13 50.15
CA LEU A 4 -20.97 -7.18 49.35
C LEU A 4 -19.45 -7.07 49.49
N THR A 5 -18.86 -8.02 50.21
CA THR A 5 -17.42 -8.10 50.41
C THR A 5 -16.72 -8.20 49.05
N ASP A 6 -15.56 -7.56 48.91
CA ASP A 6 -14.75 -7.62 47.68
C ASP A 6 -14.49 -9.07 47.22
N ASP A 7 -14.46 -10.01 48.17
CA ASP A 7 -14.38 -11.45 47.91
C ASP A 7 -15.57 -12.01 47.14
N ALA A 8 -16.80 -11.54 47.39
CA ALA A 8 -17.99 -11.98 46.65
C ALA A 8 -17.98 -11.48 45.19
N ILE A 9 -17.49 -10.26 44.95
CA ILE A 9 -17.34 -9.68 43.61
C ILE A 9 -16.24 -10.41 42.82
N ASN A 10 -15.11 -10.70 43.48
CA ASN A 10 -14.01 -11.49 42.91
C ASN A 10 -14.40 -12.95 42.58
N ASN A 11 -15.41 -13.50 43.27
CA ASN A 11 -15.94 -14.83 42.97
C ASN A 11 -17.01 -14.82 41.85
N LEU A 12 -17.69 -13.69 41.62
CA LEU A 12 -18.71 -13.56 40.58
C LEU A 12 -18.10 -13.42 39.17
N PHE A 13 -16.89 -12.86 39.08
CA PHE A 13 -16.15 -12.70 37.84
C PHE A 13 -14.76 -13.35 37.96
N PRO A 14 -14.41 -14.34 37.13
CA PRO A 14 -13.11 -15.01 37.21
C PRO A 14 -11.92 -14.13 36.76
N LEU A 15 -12.15 -12.86 36.46
CA LEU A 15 -11.14 -11.93 35.96
C LEU A 15 -10.63 -11.05 37.11
N LYS A 16 -9.31 -10.89 37.18
CA LYS A 16 -8.67 -10.04 38.21
C LYS A 16 -9.21 -8.61 38.15
N LEU A 17 -9.42 -8.00 39.31
CA LEU A 17 -9.80 -6.60 39.43
C LEU A 17 -8.82 -5.73 38.63
N GLY A 18 -9.37 -4.87 37.76
CA GLY A 18 -8.57 -4.02 36.88
C GLY A 18 -8.08 -4.67 35.59
N TRP A 19 -8.62 -5.82 35.15
CA TRP A 19 -8.33 -6.40 33.82
C TRP A 19 -8.68 -5.45 32.66
N ALA A 20 -9.69 -4.61 32.85
CA ALA A 20 -10.13 -3.62 31.87
C ALA A 20 -9.38 -2.27 31.98
N LEU A 21 -8.49 -2.11 32.97
CA LEU A 21 -7.68 -0.90 33.08
C LEU A 21 -6.60 -0.93 32.00
N LYS A 22 -6.49 0.16 31.24
CA LYS A 22 -5.51 0.30 30.15
C LYS A 22 -4.07 0.01 30.58
N ASN A 23 -3.70 0.37 31.81
CA ASN A 23 -2.37 0.10 32.37
C ASN A 23 -2.10 -1.39 32.63
N ASN A 24 -3.17 -2.18 32.83
CA ASN A 24 -3.11 -3.63 33.08
C ASN A 24 -3.45 -4.44 31.82
N GLN A 25 -3.65 -3.77 30.68
CA GLN A 25 -3.85 -4.43 29.41
C GLN A 25 -2.57 -5.20 29.09
N ILE A 26 -2.62 -6.52 29.18
CA ILE A 26 -1.62 -7.40 28.59
C ILE A 26 -1.84 -7.27 27.09
N LEU A 27 -1.16 -6.30 26.48
CA LEU A 27 -0.91 -6.34 25.06
C LEU A 27 0.00 -7.55 24.88
N ASP A 28 -0.60 -8.71 24.64
CA ASP A 28 0.13 -9.86 24.15
C ASP A 28 1.01 -9.29 23.04
N ARG A 29 2.33 -9.32 23.28
CA ARG A 29 3.31 -8.93 22.29
C ARG A 29 3.09 -9.94 21.20
N ARG A 30 2.25 -9.55 20.24
CA ARG A 30 1.77 -10.37 19.14
C ARG A 30 2.99 -11.10 18.66
N ASP A 31 2.97 -12.42 18.87
CA ASP A 31 4.16 -13.24 18.84
C ASP A 31 4.96 -12.80 17.61
N VAL A 32 6.20 -12.37 17.84
CA VAL A 32 7.04 -11.82 16.79
C VAL A 32 7.44 -13.02 15.93
N GLY A 33 6.47 -13.52 15.18
CA GLY A 33 6.65 -14.60 14.23
C GLY A 33 7.78 -14.22 13.30
N LYS A 34 8.46 -15.24 12.77
CA LYS A 34 9.65 -15.08 11.93
C LYS A 34 9.42 -13.95 10.93
N ARG A 35 10.17 -12.86 11.09
CA ARG A 35 10.12 -11.71 10.20
C ARG A 35 10.92 -12.05 8.95
N MET A 36 10.48 -11.52 7.82
CA MET A 36 11.28 -11.51 6.59
C MET A 36 12.60 -10.78 6.86
N SER A 37 13.71 -11.33 6.37
CA SER A 37 15.03 -10.69 6.51
C SER A 37 15.09 -9.39 5.72
N SER A 38 15.98 -8.46 6.13
CA SER A 38 16.18 -7.20 5.42
C SER A 38 16.66 -7.43 3.99
N GLN A 39 17.56 -8.39 3.80
CA GLN A 39 18.10 -8.75 2.47
C GLN A 39 16.98 -9.19 1.51
N ILE A 40 16.05 -10.01 1.96
CA ILE A 40 14.92 -10.44 1.11
C ILE A 40 14.02 -9.26 0.77
N ARG A 41 13.81 -8.35 1.72
CA ARG A 41 13.04 -7.14 1.45
C ARG A 41 13.72 -6.29 0.37
N GLU A 42 15.03 -6.09 0.42
CA GLU A 42 15.79 -5.33 -0.58
C GLU A 42 15.62 -5.93 -1.98
N TYR A 43 15.78 -7.24 -2.14
CA TYR A 43 15.54 -7.91 -3.42
C TYR A 43 14.10 -7.76 -3.91
N LEU A 44 13.11 -7.91 -3.02
CA LEU A 44 11.70 -7.72 -3.38
C LEU A 44 11.40 -6.27 -3.81
N GLU A 45 12.06 -5.28 -3.20
CA GLU A 45 11.95 -3.87 -3.59
C GLU A 45 12.52 -3.65 -4.99
N GLU A 46 13.73 -4.14 -5.26
CA GLU A 46 14.36 -4.04 -6.60
C GLU A 46 13.48 -4.65 -7.69
N PHE A 47 12.99 -5.86 -7.45
CA PHE A 47 12.08 -6.57 -8.34
C PHE A 47 10.77 -5.80 -8.59
N PHE A 48 10.19 -5.24 -7.53
CA PHE A 48 8.94 -4.50 -7.64
C PHE A 48 9.12 -3.17 -8.39
N LEU A 49 10.22 -2.45 -8.11
CA LEU A 49 10.53 -1.17 -8.73
C LEU A 49 10.86 -1.30 -10.22
N ALA A 50 11.57 -2.35 -10.62
CA ALA A 50 11.83 -2.66 -12.03
C ALA A 50 10.51 -2.80 -12.82
N GLY A 51 9.53 -3.53 -12.27
CA GLY A 51 8.20 -3.67 -12.85
C GLY A 51 7.35 -2.41 -12.85
N ASN A 52 7.62 -1.47 -11.95
CA ASN A 52 6.97 -0.16 -11.92
C ASN A 52 7.52 0.78 -13.00
N ALA A 53 8.82 0.69 -13.30
CA ALA A 53 9.44 1.42 -14.40
C ALA A 53 9.00 0.87 -15.77
N ASN A 54 9.01 -0.45 -15.93
CA ASN A 54 8.67 -1.14 -17.18
C ASN A 54 7.62 -2.23 -16.96
N LYS A 55 6.49 -2.14 -17.67
CA LYS A 55 5.39 -3.12 -17.52
C LYS A 55 5.79 -4.54 -17.96
N THR A 56 6.73 -4.67 -18.87
CA THR A 56 7.27 -5.96 -19.34
C THR A 56 8.05 -6.68 -18.24
N ASP A 57 8.66 -5.91 -17.34
CA ASP A 57 9.54 -6.40 -16.29
C ASP A 57 8.74 -6.62 -14.99
N ARG A 58 7.41 -6.46 -15.04
CA ARG A 58 6.54 -6.68 -13.91
C ARG A 58 6.47 -8.16 -13.57
N ILE A 59 7.06 -8.52 -12.45
CA ILE A 59 7.04 -9.87 -11.93
C ILE A 59 5.97 -10.05 -10.83
N SER A 60 5.30 -11.20 -10.87
CA SER A 60 4.30 -11.64 -9.90
C SER A 60 4.96 -12.21 -8.63
N ALA A 61 4.20 -12.37 -7.56
CA ALA A 61 4.71 -12.93 -6.30
C ALA A 61 5.32 -14.33 -6.47
N THR A 62 4.73 -15.17 -7.32
CA THR A 62 5.25 -16.51 -7.62
C THR A 62 6.59 -16.45 -8.37
N GLN A 63 6.76 -15.47 -9.26
CA GLN A 63 8.03 -15.23 -9.96
C GLN A 63 9.08 -14.65 -9.02
N MET A 64 8.72 -13.72 -8.13
CA MET A 64 9.62 -13.18 -7.10
C MET A 64 10.21 -14.30 -6.22
N VAL A 65 9.37 -15.24 -5.77
CA VAL A 65 9.87 -16.39 -4.98
C VAL A 65 10.84 -17.24 -5.80
N LYS A 66 10.55 -17.50 -7.08
CA LYS A 66 11.48 -18.24 -7.95
C LYS A 66 12.81 -17.53 -8.14
N GLU A 67 12.81 -16.21 -8.26
CA GLU A 67 14.07 -15.44 -8.33
C GLU A 67 14.84 -15.51 -7.00
N LEU A 68 14.14 -15.45 -5.85
CA LEU A 68 14.77 -15.68 -4.55
C LEU A 68 15.36 -17.10 -4.44
N ASP A 69 14.66 -18.12 -4.92
CA ASP A 69 15.17 -19.49 -4.93
C ASP A 69 16.46 -19.60 -5.77
N LYS A 70 16.56 -18.90 -6.91
CA LYS A 70 17.80 -18.84 -7.70
C LYS A 70 18.93 -18.15 -6.93
N LEU A 71 18.63 -17.05 -6.24
CA LEU A 71 19.62 -16.35 -5.41
C LEU A 71 20.12 -17.22 -4.25
N ALA A 72 19.26 -18.09 -3.71
CA ALA A 72 19.65 -19.06 -2.70
C ALA A 72 20.55 -20.17 -3.26
N ILE A 73 20.30 -20.63 -4.50
CA ILE A 73 21.19 -21.55 -5.21
C ILE A 73 22.57 -20.92 -5.46
N GLU A 74 22.60 -19.61 -5.72
CA GLU A 74 23.83 -18.82 -5.89
C GLU A 74 24.51 -18.46 -4.55
N ASP A 75 24.01 -18.94 -3.42
CA ASP A 75 24.51 -18.68 -2.06
C ASP A 75 24.55 -17.18 -1.68
N LYS A 76 23.72 -16.36 -2.34
CA LYS A 76 23.57 -14.93 -2.03
C LYS A 76 22.63 -14.69 -0.85
N ILE A 77 21.74 -15.64 -0.59
CA ILE A 77 20.79 -15.60 0.53
C ILE A 77 20.66 -16.99 1.17
N GLU A 78 20.44 -17.00 2.49
CA GLU A 78 20.18 -18.23 3.23
C GLU A 78 18.82 -18.84 2.86
N SER A 79 18.80 -20.11 2.47
CA SER A 79 17.57 -20.81 2.05
C SER A 79 16.50 -20.82 3.15
N ASN A 80 16.91 -20.84 4.42
CA ASN A 80 15.99 -20.78 5.56
C ASN A 80 15.20 -19.46 5.63
N ASP A 81 15.70 -18.39 5.03
CA ASP A 81 15.07 -17.07 5.13
C ASP A 81 14.07 -16.79 4.02
N ILE A 82 14.04 -17.62 2.97
CA ILE A 82 13.12 -17.47 1.84
C ILE A 82 11.68 -17.44 2.36
N SER A 83 11.01 -16.32 2.09
CA SER A 83 9.62 -16.13 2.45
C SER A 83 8.73 -16.84 1.45
N GLY A 84 7.76 -17.61 1.93
CA GLY A 84 6.78 -18.27 1.07
C GLY A 84 5.93 -17.26 0.28
N ILE A 85 5.37 -17.73 -0.84
CA ILE A 85 4.48 -16.97 -1.74
C ILE A 85 3.42 -16.12 -0.99
N PRO A 86 2.62 -16.66 -0.04
CA PRO A 86 1.59 -15.86 0.64
C PRO A 86 2.17 -14.73 1.49
N THR A 87 3.41 -14.87 1.95
CA THR A 87 4.13 -13.82 2.69
C THR A 87 4.56 -12.72 1.74
N VAL A 88 5.07 -13.07 0.55
CA VAL A 88 5.44 -12.11 -0.50
C VAL A 88 4.22 -11.35 -1.00
N GLU A 89 3.08 -12.00 -1.23
CA GLU A 89 1.82 -11.33 -1.62
C GLU A 89 1.35 -10.31 -0.57
N LYS A 90 1.39 -10.70 0.70
CA LYS A 90 1.08 -9.80 1.83
C LYS A 90 2.07 -8.65 1.90
N TRP A 91 3.35 -8.89 1.64
CA TRP A 91 4.37 -7.86 1.59
C TRP A 91 4.10 -6.86 0.46
N ILE A 92 3.85 -7.33 -0.78
CA ILE A 92 3.50 -6.47 -1.93
C ILE A 92 2.29 -5.60 -1.61
N THR A 93 1.26 -6.20 -1.02
CA THR A 93 0.03 -5.49 -0.64
C THR A 93 0.30 -4.38 0.36
N ARG A 94 1.15 -4.63 1.37
CA ARG A 94 1.55 -3.63 2.37
C ARG A 94 2.44 -2.54 1.76
N TYR A 95 3.41 -2.94 0.94
CA TYR A 95 4.35 -2.03 0.28
C TYR A 95 3.62 -1.07 -0.66
N THR A 96 2.71 -1.58 -1.49
CA THR A 96 1.86 -0.76 -2.38
C THR A 96 1.00 0.22 -1.59
N GLN A 97 0.44 -0.20 -0.45
CA GLN A 97 -0.31 0.71 0.43
C GLN A 97 0.57 1.81 1.00
N ALA A 98 1.79 1.47 1.46
CA ALA A 98 2.74 2.46 1.97
C ALA A 98 3.07 3.52 0.92
N LEU A 99 3.37 3.11 -0.33
CA LEU A 99 3.62 4.03 -1.44
C LEU A 99 2.42 4.96 -1.72
N ARG A 100 1.20 4.43 -1.69
CA ARG A 100 -0.02 5.25 -1.87
C ARG A 100 -0.19 6.27 -0.74
N HIS A 101 0.11 5.87 0.50
CA HIS A 101 0.06 6.77 1.64
C HIS A 101 1.09 7.88 1.56
N GLU A 102 2.32 7.57 1.15
CA GLU A 102 3.39 8.55 0.96
C GLU A 102 3.04 9.58 -0.11
N VAL A 103 2.57 9.11 -1.28
CA VAL A 103 2.11 10.00 -2.36
C VAL A 103 0.92 10.86 -1.92
N ALA A 104 0.00 10.32 -1.11
CA ALA A 104 -1.14 11.07 -0.60
C ALA A 104 -0.70 12.13 0.43
N ALA A 105 0.24 11.80 1.32
CA ALA A 105 0.79 12.73 2.30
C ALA A 105 1.54 13.89 1.62
N GLU A 106 2.34 13.59 0.59
CA GLU A 106 3.05 14.60 -0.19
C GLU A 106 2.07 15.59 -0.85
N LYS A 107 1.00 15.08 -1.47
CA LYS A 107 -0.03 15.92 -2.09
C LYS A 107 -0.74 16.82 -1.07
N GLN A 108 -0.97 16.35 0.15
CA GLN A 108 -1.59 17.15 1.21
C GLN A 108 -0.67 18.26 1.70
N ASN A 109 0.64 18.01 1.81
CA ASN A 109 1.63 19.05 2.14
C ASN A 109 1.70 20.13 1.04
N ILE A 110 1.62 19.75 -0.23
CA ILE A 110 1.60 20.71 -1.36
C ILE A 110 0.31 21.57 -1.34
N VAL A 111 -0.84 20.98 -1.01
CA VAL A 111 -2.12 21.71 -0.94
C VAL A 111 -2.19 22.67 0.25
N GLY A 112 -1.51 22.37 1.37
CA GLY A 112 -1.48 23.22 2.56
C GLY A 112 -0.78 24.57 2.38
N ASN A 113 0.12 24.71 1.41
CA ASN A 113 0.97 25.90 1.24
C ASN A 113 0.41 26.97 0.28
N ASN A 114 -0.76 26.76 -0.33
CA ASN A 114 -1.28 27.67 -1.37
C ASN A 114 -2.38 28.65 -0.90
N ASN A 115 -2.56 28.83 0.41
CA ASN A 115 -3.65 29.65 0.96
C ASN A 115 -3.23 31.05 1.46
N GLU A 116 -1.98 31.48 1.30
CA GLU A 116 -1.51 32.78 1.84
C GLU A 116 -1.11 33.85 0.80
N GLU A 117 -1.15 33.55 -0.50
CA GLU A 117 -0.87 34.55 -1.56
C GLU A 117 -1.98 34.64 -2.60
N ARG A 118 -3.17 35.07 -2.18
CA ARG A 118 -4.14 35.71 -3.09
C ARG A 118 -4.82 36.88 -2.38
N SER A 119 -4.04 37.90 -2.05
CA SER A 119 -4.56 39.26 -1.92
C SER A 119 -4.29 40.02 -3.23
N ASP A 120 -5.38 40.49 -3.81
CA ASP A 120 -5.54 41.64 -4.70
C ASP A 120 -4.69 41.71 -5.98
N ASN A 121 -5.35 41.37 -7.10
CA ASN A 121 -5.30 42.19 -8.32
C ASN A 121 -6.59 41.96 -9.12
N LEU A 122 -7.62 42.73 -8.79
CA LEU A 122 -8.80 42.95 -9.62
C LEU A 122 -8.39 43.90 -10.76
N VAL A 123 -8.31 43.38 -11.99
CA VAL A 123 -8.33 44.22 -13.18
C VAL A 123 -9.51 43.76 -14.03
N ASP A 124 -10.58 44.53 -13.93
CA ASP A 124 -11.71 44.53 -14.84
C ASP A 124 -11.23 44.78 -16.28
N ASN A 125 -11.64 43.92 -17.22
CA ASN A 125 -12.15 44.42 -18.49
C ASN A 125 -13.06 43.39 -19.17
N PRO A 126 -14.27 43.77 -19.63
CA PRO A 126 -15.24 42.86 -20.20
C PRO A 126 -15.17 42.80 -21.74
N ASP A 127 -15.83 41.74 -22.26
CA ASP A 127 -16.59 41.70 -23.51
C ASP A 127 -15.85 41.36 -24.83
N GLN A 128 -16.01 40.12 -25.34
CA GLN A 128 -17.05 39.74 -26.32
C GLN A 128 -16.75 38.45 -27.11
N SER A 129 -17.83 37.72 -27.37
CA SER A 129 -18.11 36.93 -28.59
C SER A 129 -17.17 35.76 -28.88
N GLY A 130 -17.58 34.50 -28.69
CA GLY A 130 -18.64 33.87 -29.48
C GLY A 130 -18.03 33.27 -30.75
N ASN A 131 -17.90 31.95 -30.83
CA ASN A 131 -18.09 31.18 -32.07
C ASN A 131 -18.13 29.67 -31.83
N SER A 132 -19.09 29.08 -32.52
CA SER A 132 -19.53 27.69 -32.55
C SER A 132 -18.94 26.93 -33.75
N ASP A 133 -18.86 25.61 -33.56
CA ASP A 133 -19.10 24.53 -34.52
C ASP A 133 -18.08 24.08 -35.59
N GLN A 134 -18.16 22.74 -35.78
CA GLN A 134 -17.80 21.89 -36.93
C GLN A 134 -16.33 21.47 -37.06
N ASN A 135 -15.91 20.26 -37.48
CA ASN A 135 -16.47 18.93 -37.83
C ASN A 135 -15.29 18.16 -38.50
N ILE A 136 -15.45 16.86 -38.80
CA ILE A 136 -14.80 16.05 -39.87
C ILE A 136 -13.50 15.30 -39.49
N GLN A 137 -13.29 14.00 -39.76
CA GLN A 137 -14.12 12.93 -40.35
C GLN A 137 -13.52 11.55 -40.03
N GLU A 138 -14.43 10.59 -40.02
CA GLU A 138 -14.29 9.15 -40.12
C GLU A 138 -13.55 8.70 -41.40
N SER A 139 -12.76 7.63 -41.31
CA SER A 139 -12.41 6.80 -42.47
C SER A 139 -12.25 5.35 -42.02
N ARG A 140 -13.38 4.64 -42.02
CA ARG A 140 -13.43 3.20 -42.25
C ARG A 140 -13.12 2.95 -43.72
N SER A 141 -12.31 1.95 -44.03
CA SER A 141 -12.53 1.09 -45.20
C SER A 141 -11.78 -0.23 -45.05
N SER A 142 -12.57 -1.29 -44.94
CA SER A 142 -12.22 -2.69 -45.11
C SER A 142 -12.01 -3.03 -46.58
N SER A 143 -11.17 -4.03 -46.87
CA SER A 143 -11.43 -5.14 -47.82
C SER A 143 -10.18 -6.03 -47.88
N ASN A 144 -10.23 -7.26 -47.35
CA ASN A 144 -10.54 -8.52 -48.05
C ASN A 144 -9.51 -8.90 -49.15
N ILE A 145 -8.97 -10.13 -49.10
CA ILE A 145 -9.14 -11.20 -50.11
C ILE A 145 -8.17 -12.39 -49.90
N GLU A 146 -8.78 -13.58 -49.90
CA GLU A 146 -8.41 -14.94 -50.34
C GLU A 146 -7.15 -15.73 -49.92
N LYS A 147 -7.46 -16.88 -49.30
CA LYS A 147 -7.25 -18.27 -49.76
C LYS A 147 -6.01 -18.57 -50.62
N ARG A 148 -5.18 -19.47 -50.10
CA ARG A 148 -4.74 -20.70 -50.78
C ARG A 148 -4.44 -21.78 -49.74
#